data_AF-A0A6A3VG30-F1
#
_entry.id   AF-A0A6A3VG30-F1
#
_cell.length_a   1.000
_cell.length_b   1.000
_cell.length_c   1.000
_cell.angle_alpha   90.00
_cell.angle_beta   90.00
_cell.angle_gamma   90.00
#
_symmetry.space_group_name_H-M   'P 1'
#
loop_
_entity.id
_entity.type
_entity.pdbx_description
1 polymer ?
#
loop_
_entity_poly.entity_id
_entity_poly.type
_entity_poly.pdbx_seq_one_letter_code
_entity_poly.pdbx_strand_id
1 'polypeptide(L)' 'MRAVHHQNERKLEAIERAKGEGVSKDLAKQYNVNRVTLYRWVKNESAIRSAKPSKTYAKNTKRGPQLLSKRWRSSK' A
#
# COMPACT_ATOMS: atom_id res chain seq x y z
N MET A 1 1.83 -4.39 22.71
CA MET A 1 1.91 -3.77 21.38
C MET A 1 2.73 -4.68 20.48
N ARG A 2 2.19 -5.17 19.36
CA ARG A 2 3.01 -5.96 18.40
C ARG A 2 3.96 -5.00 17.68
N ALA A 3 5.25 -5.30 17.68
CA ALA A 3 6.22 -4.60 16.83
C ALA A 3 5.79 -4.81 15.37
N VAL A 4 5.28 -3.76 14.74
CA VAL A 4 5.03 -3.77 13.30
C VAL A 4 6.40 -3.58 12.68
N HIS A 5 7.07 -4.68 12.29
CA HIS A 5 8.24 -4.60 11.42
C HIS A 5 7.90 -3.64 10.29
N HIS A 6 8.70 -2.58 10.14
CA HIS A 6 8.37 -1.48 9.25
C HIS A 6 8.08 -2.08 7.88
N GLN A 7 6.85 -1.90 7.38
CA GLN A 7 6.45 -2.41 6.06
C GLN A 7 7.40 -1.96 4.94
N ASN A 8 8.22 -0.93 5.19
CA ASN A 8 9.23 -0.42 4.29
C ASN A 8 10.48 -1.33 4.21
N GLU A 9 10.93 -1.99 5.27
CA GLU A 9 12.10 -2.88 5.23
C GLU A 9 11.85 -4.05 4.29
N ARG A 10 10.73 -4.76 4.50
CA ARG A 10 10.32 -5.87 3.63
C ARG A 10 10.05 -5.44 2.18
N LYS A 11 9.62 -4.19 1.96
CA LYS A 11 9.48 -3.60 0.62
C LYS A 11 10.84 -3.35 -0.03
N LEU A 12 11.80 -2.83 0.72
CA LEU A 12 13.16 -2.56 0.23
C LEU A 12 13.87 -3.86 -0.14
N GLU A 13 13.76 -4.91 0.67
CA GLU A 13 14.27 -6.24 0.32
C GLU A 13 13.67 -6.78 -0.98
N ALA A 14 12.36 -6.62 -1.16
CA ALA A 14 11.69 -7.03 -2.39
C ALA A 14 12.19 -6.24 -3.62
N ILE A 15 12.47 -4.95 -3.45
CA ILE A 15 13.03 -4.09 -4.50
C ILE A 15 14.45 -4.55 -4.85
N GLU A 16 15.31 -4.79 -3.86
CA GLU A 16 16.70 -5.20 -4.09
C GLU A 16 16.79 -6.53 -4.84
N ARG A 17 15.99 -7.54 -4.44
CA ARG A 17 15.89 -8.79 -5.18
C ARG A 17 15.36 -8.59 -6.60
N ALA A 18 14.33 -7.77 -6.77
CA ALA A 18 13.75 -7.50 -8.08
C ALA A 18 14.70 -6.75 -9.02
N LYS A 19 15.67 -5.98 -8.50
CA LYS A 19 16.72 -5.34 -9.31
C LYS A 19 17.81 -6.32 -9.75
N GLY A 20 18.10 -7.34 -8.95
CA GLY A 20 19.06 -8.39 -9.30
C GLY A 20 18.49 -9.46 -10.24
N GLU A 21 17.32 -10.00 -9.91
CA GLU A 21 16.70 -11.13 -10.62
C GLU A 21 15.65 -10.72 -11.67
N GLY A 22 15.18 -9.46 -11.61
CA GLY A 22 14.10 -8.95 -12.45
C GLY A 22 12.70 -9.11 -11.82
N VAL A 23 11.73 -8.34 -12.34
CA VAL A 23 10.35 -8.35 -11.83
C VAL A 23 9.54 -9.52 -12.40
N SER A 24 9.45 -10.61 -11.63
CA SER A 24 8.70 -11.82 -11.97
C SER A 24 7.41 -12.00 -11.14
N LYS A 25 6.51 -12.88 -11.61
CA LYS A 25 5.29 -13.24 -10.86
C LYS A 25 5.62 -14.06 -9.62
N ASP A 26 6.61 -14.94 -9.70
CA ASP A 26 6.98 -15.84 -8.61
C ASP A 26 7.68 -15.10 -7.47
N LEU A 27 8.54 -14.13 -7.81
CA LEU A 27 9.13 -13.22 -6.82
C LEU A 27 8.03 -12.42 -6.10
N ALA A 28 7.06 -11.88 -6.84
CA ALA A 28 5.96 -11.13 -6.24
C ALA A 28 5.11 -11.98 -5.28
N LYS A 29 4.89 -13.27 -5.59
CA LYS A 29 4.22 -14.22 -4.69
C LYS A 29 4.97 -14.42 -3.38
N GLN A 30 6.30 -14.49 -3.38
CA GLN A 30 7.10 -14.64 -2.14
C GLN A 30 6.86 -13.48 -1.16
N TYR A 31 6.60 -12.28 -1.70
CA TYR A 31 6.30 -11.09 -0.92
C TYR A 31 4.79 -10.84 -0.74
N ASN A 32 3.94 -11.79 -1.15
CA ASN A 32 2.48 -11.70 -1.11
C ASN A 32 1.91 -10.43 -1.77
N VAL A 33 2.47 -10.05 -2.92
CA VAL A 33 2.02 -8.90 -3.71
C VAL A 33 1.82 -9.25 -5.17
N ASN A 34 1.07 -8.41 -5.88
CA ASN A 34 0.94 -8.51 -7.33
C ASN A 34 2.26 -8.07 -8.01
N ARG A 35 2.61 -8.69 -9.14
CA ARG A 35 3.74 -8.29 -9.99
C ARG A 35 3.71 -6.80 -10.33
N VAL A 36 2.53 -6.24 -10.63
CA VAL A 36 2.40 -4.81 -10.98
C VAL A 36 2.76 -3.93 -9.77
N THR A 37 2.41 -4.36 -8.56
CA THR A 37 2.78 -3.68 -7.32
C THR A 37 4.29 -3.70 -7.12
N LEU A 38 4.93 -4.86 -7.33
CA LEU A 38 6.38 -4.99 -7.25
C LEU A 38 7.09 -4.10 -8.28
N TYR A 39 6.62 -4.08 -9.53
CA TYR A 39 7.13 -3.17 -10.56
C TYR A 39 7.04 -1.70 -10.14
N ARG A 40 5.90 -1.28 -9.56
CA ARG A 40 5.71 0.09 -9.06
C ARG A 40 6.65 0.41 -7.90
N TRP A 41 6.96 -0.55 -7.04
CA TRP A 41 7.91 -0.35 -5.96
C TRP A 41 9.32 -0.13 -6.50
N VAL A 42 9.78 -0.96 -7.43
CA VAL A 42 11.09 -0.79 -8.07
C VAL A 42 11.19 0.57 -8.75
N LYS A 43 10.15 0.98 -9.50
CA LYS A 43 10.13 2.29 -10.18
C LYS A 43 10.17 3.49 -9.22
N ASN A 44 9.63 3.32 -8.00
CA ASN A 44 9.54 4.38 -6.99
C ASN A 44 10.47 4.13 -5.79
N GLU A 45 11.59 3.41 -5.98
CA GLU A 45 12.51 3.04 -4.91
C GLU A 45 13.00 4.25 -4.11
N SER A 46 13.39 5.34 -4.79
CA SER A 46 13.89 6.56 -4.15
C SER A 46 12.86 7.15 -3.18
N ALA A 47 11.61 7.25 -3.59
CA ALA A 47 10.52 7.74 -2.74
C ALA A 47 10.26 6.80 -1.55
N ILE A 48 10.36 5.48 -1.74
CA ILE A 48 10.18 4.49 -0.67
C ILE A 48 11.32 4.56 0.35
N ARG A 49 12.57 4.75 -0.11
CA ARG A 49 13.75 4.88 0.77
C ARG A 49 13.75 6.21 1.53
N SER A 50 13.29 7.29 0.91
CA SER A 50 13.14 8.61 1.57
C SER A 50 11.91 8.70 2.48
N ALA A 51 10.95 7.79 2.35
CA ALA A 51 9.76 7.78 3.19
C ALA A 51 10.14 7.45 4.63
N LYS A 52 10.16 8.47 5.48
CA LYS A 52 10.27 8.31 6.92
C LYS A 52 9.14 7.39 7.40
N PRO A 53 9.39 6.48 8.36
CA PRO A 53 8.33 5.69 8.96
C PRO A 53 7.35 6.65 9.64
N SER A 54 6.25 6.92 8.95
CA SER A 54 5.21 7.78 9.48
C SER A 54 4.55 7.03 10.61
N LYS A 55 4.69 7.54 11.85
CA LYS A 55 3.98 7.07 13.05
C LYS A 55 2.48 7.44 12.97
N THR A 56 1.89 7.32 11.80
CA THR A 56 0.46 7.49 11.62
C THR A 56 -0.15 6.11 11.72
N TYR A 57 -0.59 5.77 12.94
CA TYR A 57 -1.47 4.63 13.16
C TYR A 57 -2.55 4.64 12.08
N ALA A 58 -2.77 3.50 11.42
CA ALA A 58 -3.91 3.35 10.54
C ALA A 58 -5.17 3.64 11.36
N LYS A 59 -5.73 4.85 11.20
CA LYS A 59 -7.02 5.15 11.81
C LYS A 59 -7.99 4.19 11.14
N ASN A 60 -8.58 3.30 11.93
CA ASN A 60 -9.71 2.48 11.52
C ASN A 60 -10.82 3.44 11.12
N THR A 61 -10.81 3.88 9.86
CA THR A 61 -11.92 4.59 9.27
C THR A 61 -12.97 3.52 9.03
N LYS A 62 -13.78 3.27 10.06
CA LYS A 62 -15.13 2.75 9.83
C LYS A 62 -15.76 3.75 8.87
N ARG A 63 -15.74 3.45 7.56
CA ARG A 63 -16.53 4.17 6.58
C ARG A 63 -17.98 4.00 7.05
N GLY A 64 -18.55 5.05 7.63
CA GLY A 64 -19.95 5.07 8.02
C GLY A 64 -20.85 4.73 6.83
N PRO A 65 -22.07 4.23 7.06
CA PRO A 65 -22.94 3.83 5.97
C PRO A 65 -23.23 5.04 5.06
N GLN A 66 -23.01 4.85 3.75
CA GLN A 66 -23.47 5.77 2.72
C GLN A 66 -25.01 5.77 2.71
N LEU A 67 -25.65 6.72 3.40
CA LEU A 67 -27.08 6.96 3.25
C LEU A 67 -27.33 8.18 2.37
N LEU A 68 -27.37 7.87 1.08
CA LEU A 68 -28.12 8.47 -0.02
C LEU A 68 -29.02 9.66 0.38
N SER A 69 -28.69 10.83 -0.14
CA SER A 69 -29.51 12.05 -0.06
C SER A 69 -30.89 11.82 -0.71
N LYS A 70 -31.95 11.76 0.10
CA LYS A 70 -33.32 11.86 -0.41
C LYS A 70 -33.64 13.34 -0.69
N ARG A 71 -33.40 13.68 -1.94
CA ARG A 71 -33.97 14.76 -2.77
C ARG A 71 -35.19 15.47 -2.14
N TRP A 72 -35.05 16.78 -1.91
CA TRP A 72 -36.16 17.71 -1.69
C TRP A 72 -37.09 17.71 -2.91
N ARG A 73 -38.39 17.53 -2.68
CA ARG A 73 -39.43 17.96 -3.63
C ARG A 73 -40.50 18.73 -2.85
N SER A 74 -40.40 20.04 -2.94
CA SER A 74 -41.46 20.99 -2.60
C SER A 74 -42.69 20.68 -3.45
N SER A 75 -43.87 20.68 -2.84
CA SER A 75 -45.13 20.81 -3.58
C SER A 75 -46.06 21.73 -2.81
N LYS A 76 -46.37 22.82 -3.52
CA LYS A 76 -47.49 23.77 -3.46
C LYS A 76 -48.64 23.47 -2.50
#